data_AF-A0A7S3D586-F1
#
_entry.id   AF-A0A7S3D586-F1
#
_cell.length_a   1.000
_cell.length_b   1.000
_cell.length_c   1.000
_cell.angle_alpha   90.00
_cell.angle_beta   90.00
_cell.angle_gamma   90.00
#
_symmetry.space_group_name_H-M   'P 1'
#
loop_
_entity.id
_entity.type
_entity.pdbx_description
1 polymer ?
#
loop_
_entity_poly.entity_id
_entity_poly.type
_entity_poly.pdbx_seq_one_letter_code
_entity_poly.pdbx_strand_id
1 'polypeptide(L)'
;MERMNSITQEVAETYVSSRLEIIRNAGDDPFGSFDTIAEELNYLAILFRQQYEKSCEGIIGLIEKVHQQLQQSSTTSSTLWELVWLILVAAAVVRGRPSVSSAGEQSDILDGELIARVFAIVQWFEREGMANAPFEMLRPFELATLTFFQEFRKVYIVDQTSSSNRVYRVLRDRIQLGEQSAVLDFFLRKITTNCQKYGQSQIIIKDTLKLFHDLAEGRYTSRRTMLTLPAVQQLIQDHTNSSLTFLLVPRNGRERTQYYFVLTMLLVEHNLEMLPTFAQPFEAIFNQIAASS
;
A
#
# COMPACT_ATOMS: atom_id res chain seq x y z
N MET A 1 30.09 -20.03 -9.80
CA MET A 1 28.94 -19.43 -9.10
C MET A 1 29.20 -17.97 -8.76
N GLU A 2 30.32 -17.60 -8.12
CA GLU A 2 30.62 -16.19 -7.77
C GLU A 2 30.59 -15.20 -8.95
N ARG A 3 31.21 -15.54 -10.10
CA ARG A 3 31.18 -14.70 -11.29
C ARG A 3 29.77 -14.48 -11.85
N MET A 4 28.91 -15.50 -11.78
CA MET A 4 27.52 -15.40 -12.22
C MET A 4 26.72 -14.51 -11.29
N ASN A 5 26.87 -14.69 -9.98
CA ASN A 5 26.23 -13.84 -8.97
C ASN A 5 26.65 -12.37 -9.14
N SER A 6 27.94 -12.10 -9.38
CA SER A 6 28.46 -10.75 -9.61
C SER A 6 27.83 -10.09 -10.84
N ILE A 7 27.73 -10.81 -11.95
CA ILE A 7 27.11 -10.31 -13.19
C ILE A 7 25.61 -10.05 -12.96
N THR A 8 24.91 -10.96 -12.29
CA THR A 8 23.49 -10.80 -11.99
C THR A 8 23.21 -9.57 -11.14
N GLN A 9 24.06 -9.29 -10.15
CA GLN A 9 23.96 -8.08 -9.33
C GLN A 9 24.19 -6.81 -10.14
N GLU A 10 25.26 -6.77 -10.93
CA GLU A 10 25.60 -5.61 -11.75
C GLU A 10 24.48 -5.29 -12.75
N VAL A 11 23.86 -6.30 -13.36
CA VAL A 11 22.69 -6.13 -14.23
C VAL A 11 21.51 -5.51 -13.48
N ALA A 12 21.21 -5.99 -12.28
CA ALA A 12 20.08 -5.48 -11.48
C ALA A 12 20.29 -4.02 -11.04
N GLU A 13 21.48 -3.69 -10.54
CA GLU A 13 21.85 -2.34 -10.12
C GLU A 13 21.90 -1.36 -11.31
N THR A 14 22.46 -1.80 -12.44
CA THR A 14 22.51 -1.01 -13.67
C THR A 14 21.11 -0.74 -14.21
N TYR A 15 20.23 -1.74 -14.18
CA TYR A 15 18.84 -1.57 -14.63
C TYR A 15 18.10 -0.54 -13.77
N VAL A 16 18.18 -0.63 -12.43
CA VAL A 16 17.55 0.35 -11.53
C VAL A 16 18.11 1.76 -11.78
N SER A 17 19.43 1.88 -11.89
CA SER A 17 20.10 3.17 -12.10
C SER A 17 19.77 3.79 -13.45
N SER A 18 19.75 2.98 -14.52
CA SER A 18 19.37 3.42 -15.86
C SER A 18 17.91 3.88 -15.90
N ARG A 19 17.00 3.18 -15.22
CA ARG A 19 15.60 3.61 -15.14
C ARG A 19 15.43 4.91 -14.38
N LEU A 20 16.18 5.12 -13.30
CA LEU A 20 16.20 6.39 -12.57
C LEU A 20 16.67 7.54 -13.47
N GLU A 21 17.69 7.32 -14.30
CA GLU A 21 18.15 8.33 -15.26
C GLU A 21 17.09 8.68 -16.30
N ILE A 22 16.37 7.69 -16.82
CA ILE A 22 15.23 7.92 -17.73
C ILE A 22 14.15 8.75 -17.04
N ILE A 23 13.80 8.41 -15.79
CA ILE A 23 12.78 9.11 -15.00
C ILE A 23 13.18 10.56 -14.72
N ARG A 24 14.45 10.81 -14.39
CA ARG A 24 14.96 12.19 -14.14
C ARG A 24 14.81 13.10 -15.35
N ASN A 25 14.96 12.52 -16.54
CA ASN A 25 14.92 13.24 -17.82
C ASN A 25 13.53 13.19 -18.49
N ALA A 26 12.52 12.62 -17.81
CA ALA A 26 11.18 12.52 -18.35
C ALA A 26 10.49 13.89 -18.38
N GLY A 27 9.87 14.22 -19.52
CA GLY A 27 9.07 15.45 -19.66
C GLY A 27 7.65 15.32 -19.10
N ASP A 28 7.11 14.10 -19.08
CA ASP A 28 5.78 13.73 -18.61
C ASP A 28 5.86 12.49 -17.70
N ASP A 29 4.73 12.04 -17.15
CA ASP A 29 4.63 10.83 -16.32
C ASP A 29 5.33 9.64 -17.00
N PRO A 30 6.47 9.16 -16.45
CA PRO A 30 7.26 8.09 -17.06
C PRO A 30 6.66 6.71 -16.80
N PHE A 31 5.57 6.65 -16.03
CA PHE A 31 4.88 5.42 -15.70
C PHE A 31 3.71 5.25 -16.69
N GLY A 32 3.83 4.21 -17.52
CA GLY A 32 2.71 3.75 -18.35
C GLY A 32 1.71 2.96 -17.50
N SER A 33 1.43 1.72 -17.90
CA SER A 33 0.65 0.82 -17.07
C SER A 33 1.49 0.30 -15.90
N PHE A 34 0.98 0.45 -14.67
CA PHE A 34 1.58 -0.16 -13.48
C PHE A 34 1.58 -1.69 -13.57
N ASP A 35 0.64 -2.29 -14.32
CA ASP A 35 0.62 -3.74 -14.56
C ASP A 35 1.85 -4.18 -15.38
N THR A 36 2.19 -3.42 -16.44
CA THR A 36 3.38 -3.71 -17.26
C THR A 36 4.66 -3.56 -16.45
N ILE A 37 4.75 -2.51 -15.63
CA ILE A 37 5.89 -2.31 -14.73
C ILE A 37 5.99 -3.47 -13.72
N ALA A 38 4.85 -3.93 -13.19
CA ALA A 38 4.83 -5.04 -12.25
C ALA A 38 5.33 -6.36 -12.86
N GLU A 39 5.06 -6.61 -14.14
CA GLU A 39 5.59 -7.75 -14.91
C GLU A 39 7.10 -7.64 -15.12
N GLU A 40 7.60 -6.47 -15.56
CA GLU A 40 9.03 -6.21 -15.74
C GLU A 40 9.80 -6.43 -14.43
N LEU A 41 9.29 -5.88 -13.34
CA LEU A 41 9.90 -6.01 -12.02
C LEU A 41 9.87 -7.43 -11.46
N ASN A 42 9.03 -8.33 -11.98
CA ASN A 42 9.01 -9.72 -11.55
C ASN A 42 10.33 -10.44 -11.86
N TYR A 43 10.89 -10.22 -13.06
CA TYR A 43 12.19 -10.77 -13.43
C TYR A 43 13.31 -10.11 -12.63
N LEU A 44 13.22 -8.80 -12.41
CA LEU A 44 14.20 -8.07 -11.63
C LEU A 44 14.27 -8.61 -10.19
N ALA A 45 13.14 -8.85 -9.54
CA ALA A 45 13.09 -9.38 -8.17
C ALA A 45 13.85 -10.72 -8.01
N ILE A 46 13.79 -11.60 -9.01
CA ILE A 46 14.53 -12.87 -9.02
C ILE A 46 16.04 -12.63 -9.00
N LEU A 47 16.51 -11.64 -9.77
CA LEU A 47 17.92 -11.25 -9.83
C LEU A 47 18.38 -10.63 -8.49
N PHE A 48 17.58 -9.74 -7.91
CA PHE A 48 17.83 -9.13 -6.61
C PHE A 48 18.02 -10.18 -5.50
N ARG A 49 17.23 -11.27 -5.52
CA ARG A 49 17.31 -12.32 -4.51
C ARG A 49 18.57 -13.19 -4.61
N GLN A 50 19.36 -13.12 -5.70
CA GLN A 50 20.63 -13.87 -5.83
C GLN A 50 21.76 -13.29 -4.97
N GLN A 51 21.77 -11.98 -4.72
CA GLN A 51 22.70 -11.29 -3.82
C GLN A 51 21.93 -10.35 -2.89
N TYR A 52 20.95 -10.93 -2.18
CA TYR A 52 19.90 -10.16 -1.53
C TYR A 52 20.39 -9.10 -0.55
N GLU A 53 21.44 -9.37 0.22
CA GLU A 53 22.02 -8.41 1.16
C GLU A 53 22.49 -7.13 0.49
N LYS A 54 23.45 -7.24 -0.44
CA LYS A 54 23.98 -6.07 -1.16
C LYS A 54 22.90 -5.35 -1.96
N SER A 55 22.02 -6.10 -2.61
CA SER A 55 20.99 -5.49 -3.44
C SER A 55 19.93 -4.76 -2.59
N CYS A 56 19.62 -5.28 -1.39
CA CYS A 56 18.75 -4.59 -0.45
C CYS A 56 19.42 -3.33 0.13
N GLU A 57 20.70 -3.41 0.52
CA GLU A 57 21.48 -2.24 0.95
C GLU A 57 21.51 -1.15 -0.11
N GLY A 58 21.74 -1.50 -1.37
CA GLY A 58 21.73 -0.57 -2.50
C GLY A 58 20.39 0.12 -2.70
N ILE A 59 19.28 -0.63 -2.68
CA ILE A 59 17.93 -0.05 -2.79
C ILE A 59 17.63 0.87 -1.60
N ILE A 60 17.93 0.44 -0.37
CA ILE A 60 17.70 1.24 0.83
C ILE A 60 18.46 2.57 0.74
N GLY A 61 19.73 2.54 0.34
CA GLY A 61 20.54 3.74 0.15
C GLY A 61 19.97 4.69 -0.91
N LEU A 62 19.43 4.16 -2.01
CA LEU A 62 18.75 4.98 -3.03
C LEU A 62 17.46 5.60 -2.50
N ILE A 63 16.64 4.83 -1.77
CA ILE A 63 15.40 5.33 -1.16
C ILE A 63 15.70 6.44 -0.16
N GLU A 64 16.69 6.24 0.72
CA GLU A 64 17.08 7.23 1.73
C GLU A 64 17.60 8.50 1.06
N LYS A 65 18.42 8.38 0.02
CA LYS A 65 18.92 9.54 -0.75
C LYS A 65 17.78 10.35 -1.37
N VAL A 66 16.85 9.69 -2.08
CA VAL A 66 15.72 10.38 -2.74
C VAL A 66 14.78 10.99 -1.69
N HIS A 67 14.53 10.29 -0.59
CA HIS A 67 13.71 10.81 0.51
C HIS A 67 14.33 12.06 1.15
N GLN A 68 15.64 12.07 1.40
CA GLN A 68 16.34 13.26 1.91
C GLN A 68 16.26 14.43 0.94
N GLN A 69 16.37 14.18 -0.38
CA GLN A 69 16.23 15.22 -1.40
C GLN A 69 14.83 15.86 -1.37
N LEU A 70 13.78 15.05 -1.23
CA LEU A 70 12.40 15.51 -1.10
C LEU A 70 12.17 16.34 0.18
N GLN A 71 12.84 16.00 1.27
CA GLN A 71 12.76 16.74 2.53
C GLN A 71 13.47 18.10 2.49
N GLN A 72 14.57 18.21 1.73
CA GLN A 72 15.44 19.39 1.73
C GLN A 72 15.14 20.38 0.60
N SER A 73 14.49 19.94 -0.47
CA SER A 73 14.33 20.72 -1.71
C SER A 73 12.87 21.10 -1.96
N SER A 74 12.64 22.11 -2.81
CA SER A 74 11.36 22.26 -3.49
C SER A 74 11.11 21.00 -4.32
N THR A 75 10.15 20.17 -3.90
CA THR A 75 9.93 18.87 -4.55
C THR A 75 9.64 19.05 -6.04
N THR A 76 10.43 18.39 -6.87
CA THR A 76 10.18 18.27 -8.31
C THR A 76 9.37 17.00 -8.60
N SER A 77 8.64 17.01 -9.72
CA SER A 77 7.98 15.81 -10.25
C SER A 77 8.97 14.66 -10.43
N SER A 78 10.16 14.95 -10.97
CA SER A 78 11.19 13.95 -11.21
C SER A 78 11.64 13.22 -9.95
N THR A 79 11.96 13.93 -8.87
CA THR A 79 12.40 13.31 -7.61
C THR A 79 11.27 12.48 -6.98
N LEU A 80 10.03 12.94 -7.09
CA LEU A 80 8.88 12.14 -6.65
C LEU A 80 8.75 10.87 -7.48
N TRP A 81 8.87 10.95 -8.81
CA TRP A 81 8.81 9.79 -9.68
C TRP A 81 9.95 8.80 -9.41
N GLU A 82 11.16 9.27 -9.12
CA GLU A 82 12.24 8.38 -8.65
C GLU A 82 11.84 7.59 -7.42
N LEU A 83 11.18 8.23 -6.45
CA LEU A 83 10.66 7.57 -5.26
C LEU A 83 9.57 6.54 -5.62
N VAL A 84 8.65 6.88 -6.52
CA VAL A 84 7.59 5.97 -7.02
C VAL A 84 8.21 4.70 -7.58
N TRP A 85 9.23 4.83 -8.45
CA TRP A 85 9.95 3.70 -9.01
C TRP A 85 10.59 2.82 -7.94
N LEU A 86 11.26 3.43 -6.96
CA LEU A 86 11.91 2.68 -5.88
C LEU A 86 10.90 1.95 -4.98
N ILE A 87 9.72 2.52 -4.74
CA ILE A 87 8.62 1.85 -4.01
C ILE A 87 8.11 0.63 -4.80
N LEU A 88 7.97 0.75 -6.13
CA LEU A 88 7.58 -0.37 -6.99
C LEU A 88 8.63 -1.48 -7.00
N VAL A 89 9.92 -1.13 -7.08
CA VAL A 89 11.04 -2.09 -6.94
C VAL A 89 10.96 -2.78 -5.58
N ALA A 90 10.75 -2.04 -4.49
CA ALA A 90 10.62 -2.62 -3.15
C ALA A 90 9.42 -3.58 -3.06
N ALA A 91 8.27 -3.22 -3.65
CA ALA A 91 7.09 -4.09 -3.70
C ALA A 91 7.38 -5.41 -4.43
N ALA A 92 8.05 -5.34 -5.57
CA ALA A 92 8.41 -6.52 -6.34
C ALA A 92 9.44 -7.40 -5.62
N VAL A 93 10.42 -6.80 -4.94
CA VAL A 93 11.41 -7.54 -4.13
C VAL A 93 10.73 -8.27 -2.98
N VAL A 94 9.81 -7.62 -2.26
CA VAL A 94 9.01 -8.25 -1.20
C VAL A 94 8.17 -9.39 -1.75
N ARG A 95 7.47 -9.19 -2.87
CA ARG A 95 6.69 -10.21 -3.56
C ARG A 95 7.53 -11.42 -4.01
N GLY A 96 8.71 -11.16 -4.56
CA GLY A 96 9.61 -12.17 -5.13
C GLY A 96 10.34 -13.01 -4.09
N ARG A 97 9.97 -12.92 -2.81
CA ARG A 97 10.54 -13.74 -1.74
C ARG A 97 10.27 -15.23 -2.01
N PRO A 98 11.30 -16.11 -1.92
CA PRO A 98 11.08 -17.56 -1.92
C PRO A 98 10.15 -17.97 -0.78
N SER A 99 9.60 -19.20 -0.83
CA SER A 99 8.68 -19.68 0.21
C SER A 99 9.23 -19.40 1.62
N VAL A 100 8.35 -18.95 2.52
CA VAL A 100 8.72 -18.43 3.84
C VAL A 100 9.51 -19.43 4.70
N SER A 101 9.32 -20.73 4.44
CA SER A 101 10.06 -21.85 5.05
C SER A 101 11.49 -22.04 4.53
N SER A 102 11.82 -21.45 3.37
CA SER A 102 13.12 -21.58 2.69
C SER A 102 14.00 -20.32 2.79
N ALA A 103 13.42 -19.19 3.18
CA ALA A 103 14.16 -17.94 3.36
C ALA A 103 14.83 -17.89 4.74
N GLY A 104 16.13 -17.56 4.77
CA GLY A 104 16.91 -17.47 6.01
C GLY A 104 16.57 -16.24 6.85
N GLU A 105 16.92 -16.26 8.13
CA GLU A 105 16.59 -15.18 9.09
C GLU A 105 17.10 -13.80 8.65
N GLN A 106 18.30 -13.76 8.04
CA GLN A 106 18.89 -12.53 7.51
C GLN A 106 18.02 -11.89 6.43
N SER A 107 17.35 -12.69 5.61
CA SER A 107 16.41 -12.18 4.60
C SER A 107 15.23 -11.47 5.26
N ASP A 108 14.73 -11.98 6.38
CA ASP A 108 13.60 -11.36 7.09
C ASP A 108 13.98 -9.99 7.67
N ILE A 109 15.21 -9.87 8.18
CA ILE A 109 15.73 -8.62 8.72
C ILE A 109 15.86 -7.58 7.60
N LEU A 110 16.45 -7.97 6.47
CA LEU A 110 16.61 -7.11 5.30
C LEU A 110 15.27 -6.68 4.70
N ASP A 111 14.31 -7.62 4.58
CA ASP A 111 12.93 -7.31 4.18
C ASP A 111 12.33 -6.28 5.16
N GLY A 112 12.47 -6.49 6.47
CA GLY A 112 12.00 -5.57 7.50
C GLY A 112 12.61 -4.16 7.40
N GLU A 113 13.90 -4.04 7.15
CA GLU A 113 14.59 -2.75 6.99
C GLU A 113 14.08 -1.99 5.75
N LEU A 114 13.93 -2.69 4.62
CA LEU A 114 13.39 -2.12 3.38
C LEU A 114 11.94 -1.66 3.56
N ILE A 115 11.11 -2.51 4.14
CA ILE A 115 9.69 -2.20 4.40
C ILE A 115 9.58 -1.00 5.33
N ALA A 116 10.41 -0.92 6.38
CA ALA A 116 10.42 0.21 7.29
C ALA A 116 10.65 1.54 6.59
N ARG A 117 11.55 1.61 5.58
CA ARG A 117 11.78 2.85 4.81
C ARG A 117 10.54 3.26 4.04
N VAL A 118 9.89 2.33 3.35
CA VAL A 118 8.69 2.62 2.56
C VAL A 118 7.56 3.11 3.47
N PHE A 119 7.31 2.44 4.60
CA PHE A 119 6.31 2.88 5.56
C PHE A 119 6.65 4.25 6.17
N ALA A 120 7.91 4.51 6.52
CA ALA A 120 8.34 5.80 7.06
C ALA A 120 8.10 6.95 6.06
N ILE A 121 8.34 6.70 4.76
CA ILE A 121 8.03 7.65 3.69
C ILE A 121 6.53 7.91 3.62
N VAL A 122 5.70 6.87 3.63
CA VAL A 122 4.24 7.04 3.60
C VAL A 122 3.76 7.85 4.82
N GLN A 123 4.27 7.55 6.02
CA GLN A 123 3.99 8.34 7.23
C GLN A 123 4.43 9.79 7.10
N TRP A 124 5.59 10.05 6.50
CA TRP A 124 6.08 11.39 6.25
C TRP A 124 5.17 12.17 5.29
N PHE A 125 4.75 11.55 4.17
CA PHE A 125 3.80 12.14 3.22
C PHE A 125 2.44 12.43 3.87
N GLU A 126 1.97 11.56 4.78
CA GLU A 126 0.72 11.77 5.51
C GLU A 126 0.80 12.94 6.50
N ARG A 127 1.94 13.14 7.17
CA ARG A 127 2.14 14.20 8.18
C ARG A 127 2.48 15.56 7.59
N GLU A 128 3.53 15.62 6.79
CA GLU A 128 4.02 16.90 6.23
C GLU A 128 3.08 17.39 5.13
N GLY A 129 2.45 16.45 4.42
CA GLY A 129 1.48 16.73 3.39
C GLY A 129 2.08 17.44 2.19
N MET A 130 2.00 16.83 1.02
CA MET A 130 2.14 17.57 -0.24
C MET A 130 0.82 18.28 -0.58
N ALA A 131 0.24 19.01 0.37
CA ALA A 131 -1.13 19.54 0.29
C ALA A 131 -1.34 20.43 -0.94
N ASN A 132 -0.26 21.06 -1.42
CA ASN A 132 -0.27 21.93 -2.59
C ASN A 132 0.25 21.28 -3.88
N ALA A 133 0.74 20.02 -3.82
CA ALA A 133 1.20 19.36 -5.03
C ALA A 133 -0.01 18.99 -5.92
N PRO A 134 0.08 19.17 -7.25
CA PRO A 134 -0.97 18.75 -8.16
C PRO A 134 -1.30 17.27 -7.97
N PHE A 135 -2.59 16.93 -8.01
CA PHE A 135 -3.03 15.54 -7.90
C PHE A 135 -2.33 14.61 -8.91
N GLU A 136 -2.14 15.08 -10.15
CA GLU A 136 -1.42 14.37 -11.21
C GLU A 136 -0.01 13.95 -10.81
N MET A 137 0.66 14.76 -10.00
CA MET A 137 2.00 14.49 -9.50
C MET A 137 1.97 13.42 -8.40
N LEU A 138 0.97 13.46 -7.51
CA LEU A 138 0.86 12.53 -6.38
C LEU A 138 0.23 11.19 -6.74
N ARG A 139 -0.53 11.11 -7.83
CA ARG A 139 -1.26 9.90 -8.21
C ARG A 139 -0.34 8.68 -8.38
N PRO A 140 0.81 8.74 -9.08
CA PRO A 140 1.69 7.57 -9.20
C PRO A 140 2.24 7.10 -7.84
N PHE A 141 2.47 8.02 -6.91
CA PHE A 141 2.89 7.70 -5.54
C PHE A 141 1.81 6.94 -4.75
N GLU A 142 0.55 7.37 -4.86
CA GLU A 142 -0.57 6.67 -4.23
C GLU A 142 -0.75 5.26 -4.79
N LEU A 143 -0.65 5.10 -6.11
CA LEU A 143 -0.75 3.79 -6.76
C LEU A 143 0.42 2.86 -6.39
N ALA A 144 1.65 3.38 -6.34
CA ALA A 144 2.80 2.60 -5.90
C ALA A 144 2.69 2.18 -4.43
N THR A 145 2.17 3.06 -3.57
CA THR A 145 1.92 2.75 -2.15
C THR A 145 0.88 1.63 -2.00
N LEU A 146 -0.24 1.71 -2.73
CA LEU A 146 -1.26 0.66 -2.74
C LEU A 146 -0.73 -0.68 -3.26
N THR A 147 0.10 -0.63 -4.32
CA THR A 147 0.79 -1.81 -4.86
C THR A 147 1.70 -2.44 -3.80
N PHE A 148 2.53 -1.63 -3.13
CA PHE A 148 3.39 -2.10 -2.06
C PHE A 148 2.61 -2.71 -0.89
N PHE A 149 1.50 -2.09 -0.48
CA PHE A 149 0.64 -2.64 0.59
C PHE A 149 0.01 -3.97 0.23
N GLN A 150 -0.39 -4.14 -1.04
CA GLN A 150 -0.90 -5.42 -1.52
C GLN A 150 0.15 -6.52 -1.46
N GLU A 151 1.37 -6.25 -1.89
CA GLU A 151 2.46 -7.24 -1.84
C GLU A 151 2.89 -7.53 -0.40
N PHE A 152 2.99 -6.51 0.46
CA PHE A 152 3.23 -6.70 1.89
C PHE A 152 2.14 -7.57 2.53
N ARG A 153 0.87 -7.31 2.25
CA ARG A 153 -0.27 -8.08 2.79
C ARG A 153 -0.14 -9.56 2.44
N LYS A 154 0.10 -9.87 1.17
CA LYS A 154 0.20 -11.25 0.67
C LYS A 154 1.30 -12.02 1.39
N VAL A 155 2.43 -11.38 1.68
CA VAL A 155 3.62 -12.05 2.27
C VAL A 155 3.57 -12.09 3.80
N TYR A 156 3.18 -11.00 4.46
CA TYR A 156 3.38 -10.83 5.91
C TYR A 156 2.11 -10.74 6.74
N ILE A 157 0.94 -10.50 6.11
CA ILE A 157 -0.35 -10.46 6.83
C ILE A 157 -1.08 -11.80 6.70
N VAL A 158 -1.13 -12.37 5.50
CA VAL A 158 -1.85 -13.63 5.24
C VAL A 158 -1.17 -14.82 5.93
N ASP A 159 0.16 -14.87 5.88
CA ASP A 159 0.99 -15.92 6.47
C ASP A 159 1.71 -15.40 7.72
N GLN A 160 1.10 -15.55 8.91
CA GLN A 160 1.75 -15.26 10.18
C GLN A 160 2.74 -16.37 10.56
N THR A 161 3.97 -16.23 10.10
CA THR A 161 5.07 -17.17 10.38
C THR A 161 6.11 -16.53 11.30
N SER A 162 7.09 -17.32 11.76
CA SER A 162 8.26 -16.79 12.49
C SER A 162 9.01 -15.69 11.73
N SER A 163 8.96 -15.72 10.40
CA SER A 163 9.52 -14.67 9.54
C SER A 163 8.76 -13.35 9.67
N SER A 164 7.43 -13.39 9.65
CA SER A 164 6.58 -12.21 9.87
C SER A 164 6.87 -11.58 11.24
N ASN A 165 7.11 -12.39 12.27
CA ASN A 165 7.51 -11.91 13.60
C ASN A 165 8.89 -11.22 13.63
N ARG A 166 9.84 -11.61 12.77
CA ARG A 166 11.13 -10.92 12.63
C ARG A 166 10.96 -9.58 11.93
N VAL A 167 10.20 -9.55 10.83
CA VAL A 167 9.86 -8.31 10.12
C VAL A 167 9.17 -7.33 11.07
N TYR A 168 8.15 -7.76 11.81
CA TYR A 168 7.46 -6.91 12.78
C TYR A 168 8.36 -6.40 13.90
N ARG A 169 9.39 -7.14 14.33
CA ARG A 169 10.40 -6.62 15.26
C ARG A 169 11.17 -5.45 14.66
N VAL A 170 11.65 -5.57 13.43
CA VAL A 170 12.33 -4.46 12.75
C VAL A 170 11.39 -3.25 12.59
N LEU A 171 10.13 -3.48 12.19
CA LEU A 171 9.15 -2.40 12.07
C LEU A 171 8.83 -1.72 13.41
N ARG A 172 8.83 -2.47 14.52
CA ARG A 172 8.72 -1.92 15.88
C ARG A 172 9.85 -0.92 16.15
N ASP A 173 11.07 -1.36 15.91
CA ASP A 173 12.27 -0.62 16.28
C ASP A 173 12.46 0.62 15.39
N ARG A 174 12.04 0.55 14.13
CA ARG A 174 12.20 1.64 13.15
C ARG A 174 11.05 2.63 13.11
N ILE A 175 9.81 2.16 13.15
CA ILE A 175 8.62 2.96 12.84
C ILE A 175 7.44 2.72 13.79
N GLN A 176 7.66 2.02 14.91
CA GLN A 176 6.66 1.74 15.94
C GLN A 176 5.45 0.93 15.45
N LEU A 177 5.60 0.17 14.35
CA LEU A 177 4.58 -0.75 13.84
C LEU A 177 4.97 -2.20 14.14
N GLY A 178 4.96 -2.53 15.43
CA GLY A 178 5.55 -3.76 15.94
C GLY A 178 4.67 -5.01 15.96
N GLU A 179 3.41 -4.89 15.54
CA GLU A 179 2.39 -5.95 15.61
C GLU A 179 1.47 -5.84 14.41
N GLN A 180 0.83 -6.96 14.04
CA GLN A 180 -0.09 -7.00 12.90
C GLN A 180 -1.25 -5.98 13.05
N SER A 181 -1.81 -5.82 14.25
CA SER A 181 -2.89 -4.87 14.52
C SER A 181 -2.50 -3.42 14.21
N ALA A 182 -1.28 -3.01 14.55
CA ALA A 182 -0.76 -1.68 14.26
C ALA A 182 -0.59 -1.44 12.75
N VAL A 183 -0.15 -2.46 12.01
CA VAL A 183 -0.04 -2.39 10.54
C VAL A 183 -1.41 -2.36 9.88
N LEU A 184 -2.37 -3.16 10.37
CA LEU A 184 -3.75 -3.13 9.88
C LEU A 184 -4.41 -1.78 10.13
N ASP A 185 -4.21 -1.18 11.30
CA ASP A 185 -4.69 0.18 11.59
C ASP A 185 -4.07 1.21 10.63
N PHE A 186 -2.76 1.12 10.39
CA PHE A 186 -2.08 1.96 9.41
C PHE A 186 -2.69 1.83 7.99
N PHE A 187 -2.96 0.60 7.53
CA PHE A 187 -3.62 0.37 6.24
C PHE A 187 -5.05 0.94 6.21
N LEU A 188 -5.82 0.77 7.28
CA LEU A 188 -7.19 1.28 7.36
C LEU A 188 -7.25 2.82 7.37
N ARG A 189 -6.31 3.48 8.05
CA ARG A 189 -6.18 4.94 8.00
C ARG A 189 -5.82 5.42 6.59
N LYS A 190 -4.94 4.70 5.89
CA LYS A 190 -4.62 5.01 4.49
C LYS A 190 -5.83 4.82 3.58
N ILE A 191 -6.56 3.71 3.72
CA ILE A 191 -7.79 3.42 2.98
C ILE A 191 -8.82 4.54 3.19
N THR A 192 -9.05 4.92 4.44
CA THR A 192 -9.98 6.00 4.80
C THR A 192 -9.55 7.32 4.17
N THR A 193 -8.27 7.68 4.30
CA THR A 193 -7.71 8.90 3.71
C THR A 193 -7.87 8.93 2.20
N ASN A 194 -7.67 7.81 1.51
CA ASN A 194 -7.83 7.72 0.07
C ASN A 194 -9.30 7.89 -0.35
N CYS A 195 -10.23 7.24 0.36
CA CYS A 195 -11.67 7.40 0.17
C CYS A 195 -12.15 8.85 0.42
N GLN A 196 -11.50 9.58 1.33
CA GLN A 196 -11.79 10.98 1.62
C GLN A 196 -11.20 11.94 0.60
N LYS A 197 -9.93 11.75 0.19
CA LYS A 197 -9.20 12.73 -0.63
C LYS A 197 -9.31 12.49 -2.13
N TYR A 198 -9.37 11.23 -2.56
CA TYR A 198 -9.20 10.86 -3.98
C TYR A 198 -10.49 10.34 -4.62
N GLY A 199 -11.66 10.77 -4.13
CA GLY A 199 -12.96 10.32 -4.65
C GLY A 199 -13.16 10.49 -6.16
N GLN A 200 -12.49 11.46 -6.78
CA GLN A 200 -12.54 11.70 -8.24
C GLN A 200 -11.66 10.73 -9.05
N SER A 201 -10.69 10.08 -8.41
CA SER A 201 -9.78 9.13 -9.07
C SER A 201 -10.28 7.71 -8.94
N GLN A 202 -11.04 7.26 -9.94
CA GLN A 202 -11.62 5.91 -9.92
C GLN A 202 -10.55 4.81 -9.77
N ILE A 203 -9.36 5.00 -10.35
CA ILE A 203 -8.27 4.01 -10.24
C ILE A 203 -7.74 3.89 -8.80
N ILE A 204 -7.51 5.01 -8.11
CA ILE A 204 -7.06 4.99 -6.70
C ILE A 204 -8.15 4.38 -5.81
N ILE A 205 -9.42 4.77 -6.00
CA ILE A 205 -10.54 4.25 -5.20
C ILE A 205 -10.72 2.74 -5.44
N LYS A 206 -10.67 2.29 -6.69
CA LYS A 206 -10.74 0.87 -7.05
C LYS A 206 -9.65 0.06 -6.35
N ASP A 207 -8.38 0.49 -6.43
CA ASP A 207 -7.26 -0.25 -5.83
C ASP A 207 -7.28 -0.16 -4.29
N THR A 208 -7.72 0.96 -3.74
CA THR A 208 -7.94 1.16 -2.30
C THR A 208 -9.00 0.20 -1.77
N LEU A 209 -10.17 0.11 -2.41
CA LEU A 209 -11.25 -0.77 -1.99
C LEU A 209 -10.96 -2.24 -2.29
N LYS A 210 -10.17 -2.52 -3.32
CA LYS A 210 -9.59 -3.84 -3.53
C LYS A 210 -8.71 -4.24 -2.34
N LEU A 211 -7.81 -3.39 -1.88
CA LEU A 211 -7.01 -3.65 -0.67
C LEU A 211 -7.89 -3.85 0.56
N PHE A 212 -8.92 -3.02 0.74
CA PHE A 212 -9.84 -3.16 1.87
C PHE A 212 -10.58 -4.51 1.86
N HIS A 213 -11.15 -4.87 0.72
CA HIS A 213 -11.80 -6.16 0.51
C HIS A 213 -10.85 -7.31 0.79
N ASP A 214 -9.67 -7.27 0.20
CA ASP A 214 -8.64 -8.28 0.30
C ASP A 214 -8.12 -8.46 1.75
N LEU A 215 -8.09 -7.40 2.56
CA LEU A 215 -7.78 -7.47 3.99
C LEU A 215 -8.92 -8.13 4.78
N ALA A 216 -10.16 -7.74 4.48
CA ALA A 216 -11.36 -8.27 5.12
C ALA A 216 -11.62 -9.74 4.75
N GLU A 217 -11.33 -10.15 3.51
CA GLU A 217 -11.45 -11.54 3.04
C GLU A 217 -10.33 -12.44 3.60
N GLY A 218 -9.21 -11.86 4.05
CA GLY A 218 -8.05 -12.59 4.57
C GLY A 218 -8.36 -13.62 5.66
N ARG A 219 -7.35 -14.42 6.03
CA ARG A 219 -7.50 -15.50 7.02
C ARG A 219 -8.18 -15.00 8.30
N TYR A 220 -8.87 -15.92 8.97
CA TYR A 220 -9.68 -15.67 10.17
C TYR A 220 -9.03 -14.72 11.20
N THR A 221 -7.72 -14.82 11.43
CA THR A 221 -6.98 -13.99 12.39
C THR A 221 -6.87 -12.52 11.97
N SER A 222 -6.60 -12.22 10.69
CA SER A 222 -6.50 -10.83 10.22
C SER A 222 -7.87 -10.15 10.25
N ARG A 223 -8.92 -10.86 9.82
CA ARG A 223 -10.31 -10.37 9.86
C ARG A 223 -10.76 -10.07 11.29
N ARG A 224 -10.52 -10.99 12.23
CA ARG A 224 -10.83 -10.76 13.65
C ARG A 224 -10.06 -9.59 14.24
N THR A 225 -8.78 -9.47 13.91
CA THR A 225 -7.96 -8.35 14.36
C THR A 225 -8.52 -7.03 13.83
N MET A 226 -8.87 -6.95 12.54
CA MET A 226 -9.49 -5.76 11.95
C MET A 226 -10.75 -5.33 12.70
N LEU A 227 -11.59 -6.29 13.10
CA LEU A 227 -12.83 -6.00 13.81
C LEU A 227 -12.61 -5.44 15.23
N THR A 228 -11.45 -5.67 15.83
CA THR A 228 -11.08 -5.01 17.10
C THR A 228 -10.59 -3.58 16.93
N LEU A 229 -10.30 -3.14 15.70
CA LEU A 229 -9.71 -1.83 15.45
C LEU A 229 -10.79 -0.72 15.46
N PRO A 230 -10.57 0.38 16.20
CA PRO A 230 -11.50 1.51 16.24
C PRO A 230 -11.81 2.09 14.86
N ALA A 231 -10.83 2.08 13.94
CA ALA A 231 -11.01 2.57 12.58
C ALA A 231 -12.10 1.80 11.80
N VAL A 232 -12.19 0.47 11.98
CA VAL A 232 -13.25 -0.33 11.33
C VAL A 232 -14.60 -0.03 11.95
N GLN A 233 -14.66 0.06 13.29
CA GLN A 233 -15.90 0.36 14.00
C GLN A 233 -16.45 1.73 13.60
N GLN A 234 -15.58 2.73 13.49
CA GLN A 234 -15.95 4.05 13.01
C GLN A 234 -16.42 4.02 11.55
N LEU A 235 -15.75 3.27 10.67
CA LEU A 235 -16.18 3.13 9.27
C LEU A 235 -17.55 2.46 9.15
N ILE A 236 -17.89 1.51 10.03
CA ILE A 236 -19.22 0.88 10.06
C ILE A 236 -20.28 1.86 10.58
N GLN A 237 -19.98 2.61 11.65
CA GLN A 237 -20.92 3.57 12.23
C GLN A 237 -21.19 4.76 11.29
N ASP A 238 -20.14 5.31 10.66
CA ASP A 238 -20.19 6.50 9.82
C ASP A 238 -20.05 6.17 8.31
N HIS A 239 -20.60 5.04 7.87
CA HIS A 239 -20.43 4.51 6.50
C HIS A 239 -21.09 5.32 5.37
N THR A 240 -21.88 6.35 5.69
CA THR A 240 -22.46 7.30 4.73
C THR A 240 -21.94 8.72 4.90
N ASN A 241 -20.85 8.90 5.63
CA ASN A 241 -20.29 10.22 5.95
C ASN A 241 -19.88 10.98 4.67
N SER A 242 -20.30 12.24 4.55
CA SER A 242 -20.01 13.08 3.38
C SER A 242 -18.52 13.39 3.19
N SER A 243 -17.71 13.23 4.24
CA SER A 243 -16.24 13.31 4.14
C SER A 243 -15.66 12.20 3.25
N LEU A 244 -16.35 11.06 3.10
CA LEU A 244 -16.00 10.01 2.14
C LEU A 244 -16.38 10.46 0.73
N THR A 245 -15.60 11.37 0.16
CA THR A 245 -15.92 12.06 -1.11
C THR A 245 -16.18 11.09 -2.26
N PHE A 246 -15.58 9.89 -2.25
CA PHE A 246 -15.83 8.88 -3.28
C PHE A 246 -17.30 8.43 -3.36
N LEU A 247 -18.05 8.46 -2.24
CA LEU A 247 -19.48 8.12 -2.21
C LEU A 247 -20.30 9.10 -3.06
N LEU A 248 -19.90 10.37 -3.06
CA LEU A 248 -20.59 11.48 -3.73
C LEU A 248 -20.38 11.49 -5.26
N VAL A 249 -19.39 10.76 -5.77
CA VAL A 249 -19.04 10.77 -7.20
C VAL A 249 -19.87 9.70 -7.94
N PRO A 250 -20.79 10.06 -8.86
CA PRO A 250 -21.70 9.10 -9.48
C PRO A 250 -20.99 7.93 -10.19
N ARG A 251 -19.83 8.19 -10.80
CA ARG A 251 -19.01 7.21 -11.53
C ARG A 251 -18.51 6.05 -10.67
N ASN A 252 -18.40 6.23 -9.35
CA ASN A 252 -17.93 5.22 -8.40
C ASN A 252 -18.99 4.18 -8.03
N GLY A 253 -19.90 3.82 -8.95
CA GLY A 253 -21.02 2.92 -8.65
C GLY A 253 -20.57 1.54 -8.20
N ARG A 254 -19.58 0.95 -8.90
CA ARG A 254 -19.03 -0.38 -8.57
C ARG A 254 -18.26 -0.34 -7.25
N GLU A 255 -17.52 0.73 -7.05
CA GLU A 255 -16.70 1.00 -5.88
C GLU A 255 -17.59 1.16 -4.63
N ARG A 256 -18.71 1.88 -4.72
CA ARG A 256 -19.71 1.95 -3.64
C ARG A 256 -20.27 0.58 -3.28
N THR A 257 -20.60 -0.24 -4.28
CA THR A 257 -21.08 -1.61 -4.04
C THR A 257 -20.03 -2.45 -3.32
N GLN A 258 -18.76 -2.39 -3.76
CA GLN A 258 -17.68 -3.12 -3.12
C GLN A 258 -17.45 -2.65 -1.67
N TYR A 259 -17.46 -1.34 -1.43
CA TYR A 259 -17.33 -0.77 -0.09
C TYR A 259 -18.41 -1.29 0.87
N TYR A 260 -19.68 -1.20 0.48
CA TYR A 260 -20.76 -1.70 1.32
C TYR A 260 -20.76 -3.21 1.47
N PHE A 261 -20.38 -3.96 0.43
CA PHE A 261 -20.18 -5.41 0.54
C PHE A 261 -19.17 -5.75 1.64
N VAL A 262 -18.01 -5.09 1.66
CA VAL A 262 -16.97 -5.33 2.68
C VAL A 262 -17.47 -4.95 4.07
N LEU A 263 -18.12 -3.79 4.22
CA LEU A 263 -18.67 -3.37 5.51
C LEU A 263 -19.73 -4.33 6.03
N THR A 264 -20.66 -4.78 5.18
CA THR A 264 -21.67 -5.76 5.56
C THR A 264 -21.04 -7.10 5.95
N MET A 265 -20.02 -7.55 5.21
CA MET A 265 -19.27 -8.77 5.56
C MET A 265 -18.63 -8.65 6.96
N LEU A 266 -18.02 -7.52 7.28
CA LEU A 266 -17.43 -7.26 8.59
C LEU A 266 -18.49 -7.13 9.70
N LEU A 267 -19.61 -6.46 9.40
CA LEU A 267 -20.75 -6.28 10.30
C LEU A 267 -21.36 -7.63 10.70
N VAL A 268 -21.62 -8.51 9.73
CA VAL A 268 -22.28 -9.80 9.96
C VAL A 268 -21.44 -10.76 10.81
N GLU A 269 -20.12 -10.67 10.73
CA GLU A 269 -19.25 -11.58 11.47
C GLU A 269 -19.23 -11.30 12.98
N HIS A 270 -19.30 -10.03 13.40
CA HIS A 270 -19.01 -9.65 14.80
C HIS A 270 -19.84 -8.50 15.39
N ASN A 271 -20.65 -7.80 14.60
CA ASN A 271 -21.35 -6.59 15.02
C ASN A 271 -22.82 -6.61 14.53
N LEU A 272 -23.46 -7.79 14.49
CA LEU A 272 -24.83 -7.93 13.97
C LEU A 272 -25.84 -7.06 14.72
N GLU A 273 -25.60 -6.79 16.00
CA GLU A 273 -26.38 -5.87 16.82
C GLU A 273 -26.37 -4.42 16.30
N MET A 274 -25.34 -4.03 15.53
CA MET A 274 -25.27 -2.71 14.89
C MET A 274 -26.06 -2.65 13.57
N LEU A 275 -26.62 -3.77 13.08
CA LEU A 275 -27.36 -3.81 11.82
C LEU A 275 -28.51 -2.79 11.73
N PRO A 276 -29.33 -2.56 12.77
CA PRO A 276 -30.37 -1.53 12.70
C PRO A 276 -29.78 -0.13 12.47
N THR A 277 -28.73 0.23 13.20
CA THR A 277 -28.04 1.52 13.03
C THR A 277 -27.37 1.63 11.66
N PHE A 278 -26.78 0.53 11.17
CA PHE A 278 -26.19 0.46 9.85
C PHE A 278 -27.24 0.64 8.74
N ALA A 279 -28.47 0.13 8.93
CA ALA A 279 -29.53 0.21 7.92
C ALA A 279 -30.23 1.59 7.86
N GLN A 280 -30.21 2.37 8.96
CA GLN A 280 -30.94 3.63 9.09
C GLN A 280 -30.76 4.62 7.92
N PRO A 281 -29.52 4.89 7.43
CA PRO A 281 -29.34 5.82 6.32
C PRO A 281 -30.03 5.35 5.02
N PHE A 282 -30.07 4.04 4.77
CA PHE A 282 -30.73 3.47 3.59
C PHE A 282 -32.24 3.52 3.71
N GLU A 283 -32.79 3.20 4.89
CA GLU A 283 -34.23 3.29 5.15
C GLU A 283 -34.75 4.71 4.94
N ALA A 284 -34.00 5.71 5.38
CA ALA A 284 -34.34 7.12 5.15
C ALA A 284 -34.43 7.45 3.65
N ILE A 285 -33.47 6.98 2.85
CA ILE A 285 -33.46 7.18 1.39
C ILE A 285 -34.64 6.45 0.73
N PHE A 286 -34.91 5.20 1.13
CA PHE A 286 -36.05 4.44 0.58
C PHE A 286 -37.38 5.12 0.87
N ASN A 287 -37.58 5.61 2.09
CA ASN A 287 -38.78 6.35 2.46
C ASN A 287 -38.92 7.66 1.67
N GLN A 288 -37.80 8.38 1.42
CA GLN A 288 -37.81 9.58 0.59
C GLN A 288 -38.20 9.28 -0.86
N ILE A 289 -37.66 8.21 -1.45
CA ILE A 289 -38.00 7.79 -2.81
C ILE A 289 -39.48 7.38 -2.89
N ALA A 290 -39.96 6.59 -1.94
CA ALA A 290 -41.35 6.15 -1.88
C ALA A 290 -42.35 7.30 -1.69
N ALA A 291 -41.97 8.34 -0.95
CA ALA A 291 -42.79 9.55 -0.80
C ALA A 291 -42.78 10.45 -2.06
N SER A 292 -41.82 10.24 -2.98
CA SER A 292 -41.66 11.01 -4.21
C SER A 292 -42.26 10.32 -5.44
N SER A 293 -42.74 9.07 -5.29
CA SER A 293 -43.37 8.23 -6.33
C SER A 293 -44.88 8.19 -6.18
#